data_AF-A0A9E8MVM8-F1
#
_entry.id   AF-A0A9E8MVM8-F1
#
_cell.length_a   1.000
_cell.length_b   1.000
_cell.length_c   1.000
_cell.angle_alpha   90.00
_cell.angle_beta   90.00
_cell.angle_gamma   90.00
#
_symmetry.space_group_name_H-M   'P 1'
#
loop_
_entity.id
_entity.type
_entity.pdbx_description
1 polymer ?
#
loop_
_entity_poly.entity_id
_entity_poly.type
_entity_poly.pdbx_seq_one_letter_code
_entity_poly.pdbx_strand_id
1 'polypeptide(L)'
;MEANLSLFNQINSLSYWFLLESNYKSSIVFDAEKDTYYVSIKKNGQPLYSHHISHFSSKNKRFLQFELVAIVNSLLHIKETVMDRLRKSS
;
A
#
# COMPACT_ATOMS: atom_id res chain seq x y z
N MET A 1 13.15 1.13 -14.84
CA MET A 1 13.48 0.51 -13.54
C MET A 1 13.21 1.48 -12.40
N GLU A 2 13.50 2.78 -12.57
CA GLU A 2 13.26 3.84 -11.58
C GLU A 2 11.79 4.10 -11.23
N ALA A 3 10.86 4.04 -12.20
CA ALA A 3 9.45 4.32 -11.94
C ALA A 3 8.81 3.37 -10.91
N ASN A 4 9.11 2.07 -11.00
CA ASN A 4 8.61 1.09 -10.02
C ASN A 4 9.27 1.27 -8.65
N LEU A 5 10.57 1.61 -8.60
CA LEU A 5 11.27 1.91 -7.35
C LEU A 5 10.63 3.10 -6.62
N SER A 6 10.28 4.17 -7.35
CA SER A 6 9.54 5.30 -6.79
C SER A 6 8.19 4.88 -6.20
N LEU A 7 7.44 4.01 -6.89
CA LEU A 7 6.15 3.51 -6.38
C LEU A 7 6.32 2.67 -5.12
N PHE A 8 7.32 1.78 -5.04
CA PHE A 8 7.61 1.04 -3.82
C PHE A 8 7.97 1.97 -2.65
N ASN A 9 8.78 3.00 -2.90
CA ASN A 9 9.13 3.98 -1.88
C ASN A 9 7.90 4.74 -1.38
N GLN A 10 6.97 5.10 -2.28
CA GLN A 10 5.70 5.72 -1.90
C GLN A 10 4.84 4.78 -1.05
N ILE A 11 4.68 3.51 -1.44
CA ILE A 11 3.92 2.50 -0.67
C ILE A 11 4.53 2.33 0.74
N ASN A 12 5.86 2.23 0.84
CA ASN A 12 6.57 2.13 2.12
C ASN A 12 6.37 3.38 2.98
N SER A 13 6.50 4.57 2.39
CA SER A 13 6.34 5.85 3.11
C SER A 13 4.91 6.01 3.65
N LEU A 14 3.90 5.65 2.85
CA LEU A 14 2.50 5.67 3.29
C LEU A 14 2.24 4.64 4.39
N SER A 15 2.82 3.45 4.27
CA SER A 15 2.69 2.39 5.27
C SER A 15 3.28 2.78 6.62
N TYR A 16 4.41 3.49 6.61
CA TYR A 16 5.01 4.07 7.80
C TYR A 16 4.14 5.18 8.41
N TRP A 17 3.59 6.07 7.57
CA TRP A 17 2.66 7.11 8.02
C TRP A 17 1.43 6.50 8.71
N PHE A 18 0.85 5.44 8.16
CA PHE A 18 -0.29 4.75 8.77
C PHE A 18 0.01 4.21 10.17
N LEU A 19 1.21 3.64 10.34
CA LEU A 19 1.66 3.11 11.62
C LEU A 19 1.78 4.21 12.68
N LEU A 20 2.40 5.34 12.34
CA LEU A 20 2.67 6.42 13.29
C LEU A 20 1.44 7.29 13.58
N GLU A 21 0.73 7.72 12.54
CA GLU A 21 -0.20 8.85 12.63
C GLU A 21 -1.67 8.42 12.77
N SER A 22 -1.98 7.13 12.63
CA SER A 22 -3.37 6.69 12.53
C SER A 22 -3.76 5.48 13.36
N ASN A 23 -2.80 4.80 14.00
CA ASN A 23 -2.98 3.49 14.64
C ASN A 23 -3.48 2.41 13.66
N TYR A 24 -3.20 2.58 12.36
CA TYR A 24 -3.51 1.60 11.33
C TYR A 24 -2.28 0.70 11.19
N LYS A 25 -2.50 -0.61 11.06
CA LYS A 25 -1.43 -1.59 10.84
C LYS A 25 -1.30 -1.85 9.36
N SER A 26 -0.12 -1.56 8.83
CA SER A 26 0.26 -1.88 7.45
C SER A 26 1.09 -3.16 7.43
N SER A 27 0.86 -4.01 6.44
CA SER A 27 1.68 -5.19 6.16
C SER A 27 2.01 -5.22 4.67
N ILE A 28 3.30 -5.11 4.37
CA ILE A 28 3.85 -5.26 3.03
C ILE A 28 4.70 -6.52 3.05
N VAL A 29 4.41 -7.48 2.17
CA VAL A 29 5.12 -8.75 2.09
C VAL A 29 5.47 -9.04 0.65
N PHE A 30 6.76 -9.23 0.37
CA PHE A 30 7.21 -9.85 -0.86
C PHE A 30 7.56 -11.31 -0.54
N ASP A 31 6.82 -12.25 -1.13
CA ASP A 31 7.05 -13.68 -0.99
C ASP A 31 7.74 -14.18 -2.27
N ALA A 32 9.05 -14.40 -2.17
CA ALA A 32 9.86 -14.86 -3.29
C ALA A 32 9.56 -16.30 -3.69
N GLU A 33 9.10 -17.15 -2.76
CA GLU A 33 8.76 -18.55 -3.05
C GLU A 33 7.47 -18.63 -3.85
N LYS A 34 6.49 -17.78 -3.51
CA LYS A 34 5.21 -17.72 -4.21
C LYS A 34 5.19 -16.74 -5.38
N ASP A 35 6.27 -15.98 -5.56
CA ASP A 35 6.37 -14.87 -6.51
C ASP A 35 5.20 -13.88 -6.37
N THR A 36 4.93 -13.45 -5.13
CA THR A 36 3.82 -12.54 -4.83
C THR A 36 4.26 -11.29 -4.08
N TYR A 37 3.53 -10.21 -4.32
CA TYR A 37 3.64 -8.97 -3.56
C TYR A 37 2.28 -8.63 -2.97
N TYR A 38 2.24 -8.48 -1.65
CA TYR A 38 1.04 -8.26 -0.88
C TYR A 38 1.15 -6.97 -0.07
N VAL A 39 0.09 -6.17 -0.10
CA VAL A 39 -0.06 -4.97 0.72
C VAL A 39 -1.40 -5.05 1.43
N SER A 40 -1.42 -4.83 2.74
CA SER A 40 -2.67 -4.71 3.50
C SER A 40 -2.61 -3.63 4.56
N ILE A 41 -3.76 -2.98 4.75
CA ILE A 41 -3.98 -1.97 5.78
C ILE A 41 -5.15 -2.44 6.65
N LYS A 42 -4.94 -2.48 7.96
CA LYS A 42 -5.94 -2.87 8.95
C LYS A 42 -6.12 -1.75 9.98
N LYS A 43 -7.35 -1.57 10.45
CA LYS A 43 -7.66 -0.70 11.60
C LYS A 43 -8.33 -1.53 12.68
N ASN A 44 -7.78 -1.53 13.90
CA ASN A 44 -8.33 -2.30 15.02
C ASN A 44 -8.58 -3.79 14.68
N GLY A 45 -7.69 -4.40 13.88
CA GLY A 45 -7.81 -5.78 13.41
C GLY A 45 -8.72 -5.99 12.19
N GLN A 46 -9.56 -5.01 11.83
CA GLN A 46 -10.44 -5.08 10.66
C GLN A 46 -9.68 -4.69 9.38
N PRO A 47 -9.76 -5.48 8.29
CA PRO A 47 -9.14 -5.15 7.02
C PRO A 47 -9.86 -3.96 6.37
N LEU A 48 -9.09 -2.94 5.98
CA LEU A 48 -9.59 -1.78 5.25
C LEU A 48 -9.17 -1.81 3.78
N TYR A 49 -7.99 -2.36 3.52
CA TYR A 49 -7.46 -2.51 2.17
C TYR A 49 -6.55 -3.73 2.12
N SER A 50 -6.62 -4.46 1.02
CA SER A 50 -5.65 -5.50 0.71
C SER A 50 -5.53 -5.63 -0.80
N HIS A 51 -4.29 -5.68 -1.29
CA HIS A 51 -3.99 -5.94 -2.68
C HIS A 51 -2.95 -7.03 -2.79
N HIS A 52 -3.17 -7.95 -3.73
CA HIS A 52 -2.30 -9.09 -3.96
C HIS A 52 -1.90 -9.14 -5.43
N ILE A 53 -0.60 -9.01 -5.70
CA ILE A 53 -0.03 -9.14 -7.03
C ILE A 53 0.60 -10.52 -7.14
N SER A 54 -0.01 -11.39 -7.94
CA SER A 54 0.59 -12.68 -8.33
C SER A 54 1.57 -12.54 -9.48
N HIS A 55 2.49 -13.49 -9.60
CA HIS A 55 3.49 -13.58 -10.67
C HIS A 55 4.37 -12.32 -10.76
N PHE A 56 4.76 -11.77 -9.61
CA PHE A 56 5.33 -10.44 -9.51
C PHE A 56 6.59 -10.26 -10.37
N SER A 57 7.50 -11.24 -10.37
CA SER A 57 8.75 -11.21 -11.14
C SER A 57 8.56 -11.39 -12.65
N SER A 58 7.54 -12.16 -13.04
CA SER A 58 7.25 -12.51 -14.45
C SER A 58 6.15 -11.66 -15.09
N LYS A 59 5.49 -10.79 -14.31
CA LYS A 59 4.43 -9.90 -14.78
C LYS A 59 5.00 -8.84 -15.73
N ASN A 60 4.22 -8.51 -16.75
CA ASN A 60 4.56 -7.44 -17.68
C ASN A 60 4.76 -6.11 -16.93
N LYS A 61 5.87 -5.42 -17.22
CA LYS A 61 6.29 -4.20 -16.51
C LYS A 61 5.23 -3.09 -16.47
N ARG A 62 4.44 -2.91 -17.55
CA ARG A 62 3.38 -1.89 -17.59
C ARG A 62 2.19 -2.26 -16.71
N PHE A 63 1.81 -3.54 -16.71
CA PHE A 63 0.75 -4.04 -15.83
C PHE A 63 1.16 -3.97 -14.37
N LEU A 64 2.40 -4.37 -14.05
CA LEU A 64 2.95 -4.21 -12.70
C LEU A 64 2.94 -2.74 -12.27
N GLN A 65 3.41 -1.83 -13.12
CA GLN A 65 3.37 -0.40 -12.83
C GLN A 65 1.94 0.11 -12.58
N PHE A 66 0.98 -0.31 -13.40
CA PHE A 66 -0.43 0.06 -13.23
C PHE A 66 -0.99 -0.41 -11.89
N GLU A 67 -0.71 -1.65 -11.49
CA GLU A 67 -1.12 -2.17 -10.18
C GLU A 67 -0.46 -1.42 -9.03
N LEU A 68 0.84 -1.12 -9.13
CA LEU A 68 1.55 -0.34 -8.11
C LEU A 68 0.98 1.09 -7.98
N VAL A 69 0.64 1.74 -9.09
CA VAL A 69 -0.04 3.05 -9.09
C VAL A 69 -1.42 2.93 -8.43
N ALA A 70 -2.19 1.89 -8.74
CA ALA A 70 -3.50 1.66 -8.11
C ALA A 70 -3.39 1.46 -6.60
N ILE A 71 -2.34 0.76 -6.12
CA ILE A 71 -2.04 0.63 -4.69
C ILE A 71 -1.74 2.01 -4.10
N VAL A 72 -0.80 2.76 -4.67
CA VAL A 72 -0.44 4.11 -4.16
C VAL A 72 -1.66 5.01 -4.05
N ASN A 73 -2.49 5.07 -5.10
CA ASN A 73 -3.70 5.90 -5.10
C ASN A 73 -4.70 5.47 -4.02
N SER A 74 -4.88 4.15 -3.83
CA SER A 74 -5.75 3.61 -2.78
C SER A 74 -5.24 4.00 -1.39
N LEU A 75 -3.93 3.89 -1.16
CA LEU A 75 -3.31 4.29 0.10
C LEU A 75 -3.41 5.81 0.33
N LEU A 76 -3.19 6.64 -0.70
CA LEU A 76 -3.38 8.09 -0.59
C LEU A 76 -4.81 8.46 -0.19
N HIS A 77 -5.81 7.83 -0.81
CA HIS A 77 -7.21 8.07 -0.47
C HIS A 77 -7.56 7.67 0.98
N ILE A 78 -6.99 6.56 1.47
CA ILE A 78 -7.13 6.16 2.88
C ILE A 78 -6.48 7.21 3.79
N LYS A 79 -5.29 7.69 3.46
CA LYS A 79 -4.60 8.74 4.21
C LYS A 79 -5.42 10.03 4.26
N GLU A 80 -5.97 10.50 3.14
CA GLU A 80 -6.87 11.65 3.08
C GLU A 80 -8.08 11.46 4.01
N THR A 81 -8.74 10.31 3.92
CA THR A 81 -9.89 9.97 4.78
C THR A 81 -9.52 9.99 6.27
N VAL A 82 -8.32 9.53 6.63
CA VAL A 82 -7.82 9.58 8.01
C VAL A 82 -7.58 11.03 8.44
N MET A 83 -6.87 11.83 7.63
CA MET A 83 -6.57 13.22 7.95
C MET A 83 -7.84 14.06 8.11
N ASP A 84 -8.84 13.86 7.24
CA ASP A 84 -10.12 14.57 7.34
C ASP A 84 -10.88 14.22 8.62
N ARG A 85 -10.78 12.97 9.09
CA ARG A 85 -11.36 12.57 10.39
C ARG A 85 -10.62 13.23 11.54
N LEU A 86 -9.28 13.26 11.51
CA LEU A 86 -8.46 13.91 12.55
C LEU A 86 -8.74 15.41 12.65
N ARG A 87 -8.89 16.08 11.50
CA ARG A 87 -9.27 17.51 11.43
C ARG A 87 -10.66 17.79 12.01
N LYS A 88 -11.62 16.90 11.78
CA LYS A 88 -12.99 17.05 12.31
C LYS A 88 -13.12 16.72 13.80
N SER A 89 -12.17 15.95 14.35
CA SER A 89 -12.12 15.61 15.78
C SER A 89 -11.28 16.56 16.63
N SER A 90 -10.62 17.55 16.01
CA SER A 90 -9.84 18.61 16.66
C SER A 90 -10.66 19.89 16.74
#